data_AF-A0A8S9NHY5-F1
#
_entry.id   AF-A0A8S9NHY5-F1
#
_cell.length_a   1.000
_cell.length_b   1.000
_cell.length_c   1.000
_cell.angle_alpha   90.00
_cell.angle_beta   90.00
_cell.angle_gamma   90.00
#
_symmetry.space_group_name_H-M   'P 1'
#
loop_
_entity.id
_entity.type
_entity.pdbx_description
1 polymer ?
#
loop_
_entity_poly.entity_id
_entity_poly.type
_entity_poly.pdbx_seq_one_letter_code
_entity_poly.pdbx_strand_id
1 'polypeptide(L)' 'KSDLVLVVGLNRTGKSCRLRWVNYLHPGLKRGKMTHQEERLVLELHATWGNRSEDICKKL' A
#
# COMPACT_ATOMS: atom_id res chain seq x y z
N LYS A 1 -13.88 19.68 1.21
CA LYS A 1 -12.65 19.00 0.75
C LYS A 1 -11.51 19.50 1.64
N SER A 2 -11.57 19.10 2.91
CA SER A 2 -10.82 19.65 4.04
C SER A 2 -11.35 18.90 5.27
N ASP A 3 -10.57 18.85 6.35
CA ASP A 3 -10.98 18.38 7.69
C ASP A 3 -10.78 16.91 8.05
N LEU A 4 -9.53 16.43 7.93
CA LEU A 4 -9.00 15.32 8.74
C LEU A 4 -7.49 15.49 9.04
N VAL A 5 -7.04 16.73 9.26
CA VAL A 5 -5.65 17.05 9.66
C VAL A 5 -5.67 17.86 10.96
N LEU A 6 -6.35 17.35 11.99
CA LEU A 6 -6.40 17.99 13.32
C LEU A 6 -6.23 16.99 14.47
N VAL A 7 -5.50 15.90 14.25
CA VAL A 7 -5.08 15.05 15.37
C VAL A 7 -3.59 14.79 15.23
N VAL A 8 -2.88 15.12 16.30
CA VAL A 8 -1.43 14.99 16.54
C VAL A 8 -0.58 16.07 15.86
N GLY A 9 0.08 16.92 16.67
CA GLY A 9 1.02 17.99 16.29
C GLY A 9 2.29 17.48 15.59
N LEU A 10 2.11 16.83 14.46
CA LEU A 10 3.15 16.38 13.56
C LEU A 10 3.06 17.23 12.31
N ASN A 11 4.18 17.84 11.91
CA ASN A 11 4.36 18.56 10.66
C ASN A 11 4.27 17.58 9.46
N ARG A 12 3.09 17.01 9.23
CA ARG A 12 2.84 15.97 8.22
C ARG A 12 1.56 16.33 7.47
N THR A 13 1.65 16.37 6.14
CA THR A 13 0.49 16.58 5.28
C THR A 13 -0.42 15.36 5.32
N GLY A 14 -1.73 15.54 5.13
CA GLY A 14 -2.70 14.44 5.12
C GLY A 14 -2.34 13.30 4.14
N LYS A 15 -1.59 13.59 3.07
CA LYS A 15 -1.04 12.59 2.14
C LYS A 15 -0.04 11.64 2.83
N SER A 16 0.86 12.18 3.65
CA SER A 16 1.85 11.37 4.37
C SER A 16 1.19 10.48 5.43
N CYS A 17 0.19 11.01 6.16
CA CYS A 17 -0.58 10.23 7.13
C CYS A 17 -1.35 9.10 6.45
N ARG A 18 -2.02 9.38 5.32
CA ARG A 18 -2.73 8.35 4.54
C ARG A 18 -1.79 7.27 4.03
N LEU A 19 -0.63 7.64 3.48
CA LEU A 19 0.37 6.68 2.99
C LEU A 19 0.88 5.78 4.13
N ARG A 20 1.15 6.36 5.30
CA ARG A 20 1.57 5.60 6.48
C ARG A 20 0.49 4.63 6.94
N TRP A 21 -0.78 5.07 6.92
CA TRP A 21 -1.89 4.20 7.30
C TRP A 21 -1.97 2.98 6.39
N VAL A 22 -2.05 3.18 5.07
CA VAL A 22 -2.25 2.06 4.12
C VAL A 22 -1.05 1.12 4.04
N ASN A 23 0.19 1.63 4.19
CA ASN A 23 1.39 0.81 4.02
C ASN A 23 1.93 0.18 5.30
N TYR A 24 1.50 0.63 6.48
CA TYR A 24 2.09 0.18 7.74
C TYR A 24 1.09 -0.06 8.87
N LEU A 25 0.11 0.84 9.05
CA LEU A 25 -0.75 0.81 10.24
C LEU A 25 -2.07 0.06 10.06
N HIS A 26 -2.56 -0.10 8.83
CA HIS A 26 -3.83 -0.75 8.56
C HIS A 26 -3.84 -2.20 9.10
N PRO A 27 -4.79 -2.58 9.96
CA PRO A 27 -4.79 -3.90 10.60
C PRO A 27 -5.01 -5.06 9.62
N GLY A 28 -5.67 -4.81 8.49
CA GLY A 28 -5.83 -5.81 7.42
C GLY A 28 -4.62 -5.93 6.49
N LEU A 29 -3.53 -5.19 6.72
CA LEU A 29 -2.32 -5.32 5.93
C LEU A 29 -1.60 -6.62 6.30
N LYS A 30 -1.39 -7.51 5.31
CA LYS A 30 -0.62 -8.74 5.50
C LYS A 30 0.82 -8.40 5.87
N ARG A 31 1.25 -8.80 7.08
CA ARG A 31 2.62 -8.61 7.58
C ARG A 31 3.33 -9.96 7.54
N GLY A 32 4.44 -10.04 6.83
CA GLY A 32 5.22 -11.26 6.70
C GLY A 32 5.88 -11.38 5.33
N LYS A 33 6.61 -12.48 5.13
CA LYS A 33 7.21 -12.79 3.84
C LYS A 33 6.11 -13.12 2.83
N MET A 34 6.31 -12.69 1.58
CA MET A 34 5.50 -13.19 0.47
C MET A 34 5.76 -14.69 0.30
N THR A 35 4.71 -15.42 -0.05
CA THR A 35 4.84 -16.82 -0.46
C THR A 35 5.45 -16.90 -1.85
N HIS A 36 6.12 -18.00 -2.19
CA HIS A 36 6.67 -18.19 -3.54
C HIS A 36 5.63 -18.11 -4.65
N GLN A 37 4.36 -18.44 -4.35
CA GLN A 37 3.25 -18.27 -5.28
C GLN A 37 2.92 -16.80 -5.51
N GLU A 38 2.87 -15.99 -4.44
CA GLU A 38 2.67 -14.54 -4.55
C GLU A 38 3.82 -13.85 -5.29
N GLU A 39 5.07 -14.26 -5.03
CA GLU A 39 6.25 -13.74 -5.73
C GLU A 39 6.19 -14.02 -7.24
N ARG A 40 5.85 -15.26 -7.62
CA ARG A 40 5.66 -15.64 -9.03
C ARG A 40 4.54 -14.83 -9.67
N LEU A 41 3.40 -14.71 -8.99
CA LEU A 41 2.26 -13.97 -9.52
C LEU A 41 2.59 -12.49 -9.71
N VAL A 42 3.37 -11.88 -8.81
CA VAL A 42 3.86 -10.50 -8.99
C VAL A 42 4.71 -10.36 -10.25
N LEU A 43 5.62 -11.30 -10.51
CA LEU A 43 6.47 -11.26 -11.70
C LEU A 43 5.66 -11.41 -12.99
N GLU A 44 4.71 -12.35 -13.03
CA GLU A 44 3.84 -12.58 -14.18
C GLU A 44 2.93 -11.36 -14.46
N LEU A 45 2.31 -10.81 -13.42
CA LEU A 45 1.47 -9.62 -13.54
C LEU A 45 2.30 -8.39 -13.92
N HIS A 46 3.51 -8.23 -13.39
CA HIS A 46 4.40 -7.13 -13.77
C HIS A 46 4.86 -7.26 -15.23
N ALA A 47 5.15 -8.47 -15.71
CA ALA A 47 5.48 -8.70 -17.11
C ALA A 47 4.30 -8.35 -18.05
N THR A 48 3.07 -8.63 -17.62
CA THR A 48 1.86 -8.38 -18.41
C THR A 48 1.41 -6.93 -18.35
N TRP A 49 1.50 -6.30 -17.16
CA TRP A 49 0.93 -4.99 -16.91
C TRP A 49 1.95 -3.85 -16.82
N GLY A 50 3.24 -4.15 -16.70
CA GLY A 50 4.29 -3.18 -16.47
C GLY A 50 4.25 -2.59 -15.05
N ASN A 51 4.69 -1.34 -14.91
CA ASN A 51 4.80 -0.64 -13.62
C ASN A 51 3.44 -0.15 -13.06
N ARG A 52 2.47 -1.05 -12.95
CA ARG A 52 1.12 -0.81 -12.41
C ARG A 52 0.95 -1.47 -11.03
N SER A 53 1.81 -1.10 -10.10
CA SER A 53 1.88 -1.73 -8.77
C SER A 53 0.56 -1.64 -7.98
N GLU A 54 -0.23 -0.58 -8.15
CA GLU A 54 -1.54 -0.49 -7.49
C GLU A 54 -2.52 -1.57 -7.96
N ASP A 55 -2.51 -1.92 -9.24
CA ASP A 55 -3.40 -2.95 -9.79
C ASP A 55 -2.89 -4.35 -9.48
N ILE A 56 -1.57 -4.55 -9.50
CA ILE A 56 -0.93 -5.80 -9.07
C ILE A 56 -1.25 -6.07 -7.60
N CYS A 57 -1.11 -5.07 -6.72
CA CYS A 57 -1.42 -5.21 -5.29
C CYS A 57 -2.90 -5.54 -5.02
N LYS A 58 -3.85 -5.09 -5.86
CA LYS A 58 -5.28 -5.45 -5.70
C LYS A 58 -5.57 -6.91 -6.06
N LYS A 59 -4.68 -7.56 -6.81
CA LYS A 59 -4.87 -8.94 -7.29
C LYS A 59 -4.31 -9.98 -6.32
N LEU A 60 -3.43 -9.56 -5.41
CA LEU A 60 -2.89 -10.35 -4.29
C LEU A 60 -3.82 -10.27 -3.08
#